data_AF-A0A7K0CDE6-F1
#
_entry.id   AF-A0A7K0CDE6-F1
#
_cell.length_a   1.000
_cell.length_b   1.000
_cell.length_c   1.000
_cell.angle_alpha   90.00
_cell.angle_beta   90.00
_cell.angle_gamma   90.00
#
_symmetry.space_group_name_H-M   'P 1'
#
loop_
_entity.id
_entity.type
_entity.pdbx_description
1 polymer ?
#
loop_
_entity_poly.entity_id
_entity_poly.type
_entity_poly.pdbx_seq_one_letter_code
_entity_poly.pdbx_strand_id
1 'polypeptide(L)'
;MTGSRTQPGTHVAEHAPCWGELDFAVADDRWKTEKDLVAICAPNLYVCGGCPYRAECIQQVLPAKSNFDGICGGRIWLNGTIIHALPEAQSSELLAPVIRKSCGTAAGSRAHRRAVEQQCPRCELFARFMPDPADEAEQLELPDIS
;
A
#
# COMPACT_ATOMS: atom_id res chain seq x y z
N MET A 1 11.07 -37.07 -14.76
CA MET A 1 12.00 -35.97 -15.10
C MET A 1 11.45 -34.69 -14.50
N THR A 2 11.74 -34.43 -13.23
CA THR A 2 11.29 -33.25 -12.49
C THR A 2 12.30 -32.13 -12.73
N GLY A 3 11.94 -31.20 -13.62
CA GLY A 3 12.70 -29.97 -13.80
C GLY A 3 12.38 -29.00 -12.68
N SER A 4 13.18 -28.99 -11.61
CA SER A 4 13.25 -27.86 -10.69
C SER A 4 13.72 -26.66 -11.50
N ARG A 5 12.79 -25.76 -11.80
CA ARG A 5 13.08 -24.52 -12.48
C ARG A 5 13.57 -23.52 -11.42
N THR A 6 14.86 -23.57 -11.13
CA THR A 6 15.54 -22.53 -10.34
C THR A 6 15.43 -21.22 -11.12
N GLN A 7 14.67 -20.25 -10.63
CA GLN A 7 14.77 -18.86 -11.12
C GLN A 7 15.70 -18.08 -10.19
N PRO A 8 16.70 -17.35 -10.72
CA PRO A 8 17.56 -16.50 -9.94
C PRO A 8 16.87 -15.13 -9.80
N GLY A 9 16.34 -14.87 -8.63
CA GLY A 9 15.92 -13.54 -8.21
C GLY A 9 15.89 -13.56 -6.70
N THR A 10 16.93 -13.03 -6.07
CA THR A 10 16.90 -12.71 -4.64
C THR A 10 15.58 -11.98 -4.35
N HIS A 11 14.70 -12.58 -3.56
CA HIS A 11 13.51 -11.89 -3.07
C HIS A 11 14.04 -10.68 -2.31
N VAL A 12 13.93 -9.48 -2.88
CA VAL A 12 14.55 -8.27 -2.29
C VAL A 12 14.04 -8.04 -0.85
N ALA A 13 12.83 -8.54 -0.57
CA ALA A 13 12.21 -8.57 0.74
C ALA A 13 12.78 -9.61 1.73
N GLU A 14 13.60 -10.59 1.33
CA GLU A 14 14.28 -11.52 2.26
C GLU A 14 15.21 -10.79 3.24
N HIS A 15 15.68 -9.60 2.86
CA HIS A 15 16.46 -8.72 3.71
C HIS A 15 15.60 -7.72 4.50
N ALA A 16 14.28 -7.70 4.28
CA ALA A 16 13.41 -6.82 5.03
C ALA A 16 13.31 -7.30 6.48
N PRO A 17 13.29 -6.38 7.46
CA PRO A 17 13.22 -6.74 8.88
C PRO A 17 11.98 -7.58 9.26
N CYS A 18 10.92 -7.51 8.47
CA CYS A 18 9.66 -8.23 8.68
C CYS A 18 9.57 -9.59 7.96
N TRP A 19 10.62 -10.00 7.25
CA TRP A 19 10.58 -11.23 6.47
C TRP A 19 10.29 -12.47 7.34
N GLY A 20 9.26 -13.22 6.97
CA GLY A 20 8.84 -14.45 7.67
C GLY A 20 7.93 -14.22 8.89
N GLU A 21 7.63 -12.96 9.24
CA GLU A 21 6.76 -12.64 10.37
C GLU A 21 5.27 -12.77 10.00
N LEU A 22 4.53 -13.56 10.79
CA LEU A 22 3.13 -13.92 10.49
C LEU A 22 2.13 -12.77 10.68
N ASP A 23 2.52 -11.71 11.38
CA ASP A 23 1.66 -10.54 11.62
C ASP A 23 1.72 -9.51 10.47
N PHE A 24 2.56 -9.75 9.45
CA PHE A 24 2.63 -8.93 8.24
C PHE A 24 1.77 -9.48 7.09
N ALA A 25 1.73 -10.79 6.89
CA ALA A 25 0.80 -11.45 5.98
C ALA A 25 -0.22 -12.25 6.81
N VAL A 26 -1.22 -11.54 7.33
CA VAL A 26 -2.13 -12.08 8.35
C VAL A 26 -3.06 -13.11 7.69
N ALA A 27 -3.03 -14.34 8.18
CA ALA A 27 -3.92 -15.39 7.69
C ALA A 27 -5.42 -15.03 7.92
N ASP A 28 -6.25 -15.32 6.91
CA ASP A 28 -7.68 -14.98 6.86
C ASP A 28 -8.51 -15.51 8.05
N ASP A 29 -8.05 -16.56 8.72
CA ASP A 29 -8.73 -17.15 9.86
C ASP A 29 -8.52 -16.35 11.16
N ARG A 30 -7.46 -15.55 11.25
CA ARG A 30 -7.07 -14.77 12.45
C ARG A 30 -7.88 -13.49 12.68
N TRP A 31 -8.67 -13.05 11.69
CA TRP A 31 -9.48 -11.84 11.78
C TRP A 31 -10.86 -12.07 11.15
N LYS A 32 -11.82 -11.20 11.46
CA LYS A 32 -13.20 -11.27 10.92
C LYS A 32 -13.72 -9.90 10.48
N THR A 33 -13.23 -8.85 11.11
CA THR A 33 -13.58 -7.47 10.80
C THR A 33 -12.32 -6.67 10.46
N GLU A 34 -12.50 -5.55 9.75
CA GLU A 34 -11.44 -4.58 9.48
C GLU A 34 -10.74 -4.13 10.78
N LYS A 35 -11.51 -3.93 11.86
CA LYS A 35 -10.96 -3.55 13.17
C LYS A 35 -10.02 -4.60 13.74
N ASP A 36 -10.31 -5.89 13.55
CA ASP A 36 -9.44 -6.99 14.00
C ASP A 36 -8.12 -6.99 13.22
N LEU A 37 -8.20 -6.81 11.90
CA LEU A 37 -7.02 -6.74 11.04
C LEU A 37 -6.13 -5.55 11.42
N VAL A 38 -6.72 -4.37 11.61
CA VAL A 38 -6.00 -3.18 12.08
C VAL A 38 -5.37 -3.42 13.45
N ALA A 39 -6.05 -4.09 14.38
CA ALA A 39 -5.49 -4.39 15.70
C ALA A 39 -4.27 -5.32 15.65
N ILE A 40 -4.20 -6.24 14.68
CA ILE A 40 -3.04 -7.11 14.46
C ILE A 40 -1.91 -6.33 13.77
N CYS A 41 -2.24 -5.55 12.74
CA CYS A 41 -1.25 -4.92 11.87
C CYS A 41 -0.68 -3.60 12.42
N ALA A 42 -1.50 -2.74 13.01
CA ALA A 42 -1.06 -1.39 13.43
C ALA A 42 0.16 -1.41 14.38
N PRO A 43 0.24 -2.30 15.39
CA PRO A 43 1.43 -2.38 16.24
C PRO A 43 2.71 -2.79 15.50
N ASN A 44 2.60 -3.43 14.34
CA ASN A 44 3.73 -3.93 13.55
C ASN A 44 4.13 -2.99 12.40
N LEU A 45 3.25 -2.03 12.05
CA LEU A 45 3.40 -1.16 10.88
C LEU A 45 4.68 -0.32 10.93
N TYR A 46 5.10 0.13 12.12
CA TYR A 46 6.29 0.97 12.30
C TYR A 46 7.59 0.33 11.79
N VAL A 47 7.66 -1.01 11.72
CA VAL A 47 8.82 -1.75 11.18
C VAL A 47 9.12 -1.33 9.73
N CYS A 48 8.10 -0.90 8.99
CA CYS A 48 8.26 -0.39 7.63
C CYS A 48 8.78 1.05 7.54
N GLY A 49 8.78 1.84 8.62
CA GLY A 49 9.05 3.29 8.56
C GLY A 49 10.44 3.68 8.09
N GLY A 50 11.44 2.87 8.43
CA GLY A 50 12.81 3.00 7.92
C GLY A 50 13.18 1.97 6.84
N CYS A 51 12.24 1.15 6.38
CA CYS A 51 12.56 0.05 5.47
C CYS A 51 12.88 0.57 4.06
N PRO A 52 14.07 0.29 3.50
CA PRO A 52 14.44 0.78 2.17
C PRO A 52 13.74 0.01 1.04
N TYR A 53 13.05 -1.10 1.35
CA TYR A 53 12.46 -2.02 0.37
C TYR A 53 10.96 -1.80 0.15
N ARG A 54 10.39 -0.66 0.54
CA ARG A 54 8.92 -0.47 0.49
C ARG A 54 8.35 -0.55 -0.93
N ALA A 55 9.02 0.05 -1.91
CA ALA A 55 8.58 0.02 -3.30
C ALA A 55 8.69 -1.39 -3.90
N GLU A 56 9.80 -2.07 -3.66
CA GLU A 56 10.06 -3.44 -4.08
C GLU A 56 9.07 -4.42 -3.44
N CYS A 57 8.75 -4.21 -2.15
CA CYS A 57 7.73 -4.97 -1.42
C CYS A 57 6.36 -4.88 -2.13
N ILE A 58 5.92 -3.67 -2.50
CA ILE A 58 4.65 -3.47 -3.23
C ILE A 58 4.70 -4.13 -4.61
N GLN A 59 5.81 -4.01 -5.33
CA GLN A 59 5.99 -4.63 -6.65
C GLN A 59 5.96 -6.16 -6.59
N GLN A 60 6.49 -6.73 -5.50
CA GLN A 60 6.54 -8.17 -5.31
C GLN A 60 5.20 -8.75 -4.86
N VAL A 61 4.53 -8.11 -3.90
CA VAL A 61 3.25 -8.58 -3.33
C VAL A 61 2.08 -8.31 -4.29
N LEU A 62 2.17 -7.25 -5.09
CA LEU A 62 1.09 -6.76 -5.97
C LEU A 62 -0.26 -6.69 -5.25
N PRO A 63 -0.34 -6.00 -4.09
CA PRO A 63 -1.42 -6.18 -3.13
C PRO A 63 -2.83 -5.91 -3.71
N ALA A 64 -2.97 -4.89 -4.57
CA ALA A 64 -4.23 -4.60 -5.25
C ALA A 64 -4.70 -5.71 -6.20
N LYS A 65 -3.77 -6.46 -6.81
CA LYS A 65 -4.08 -7.55 -7.75
C LYS A 65 -4.30 -8.89 -7.03
N SER A 66 -3.61 -9.11 -5.91
CA SER A 66 -3.70 -10.33 -5.13
C SER A 66 -4.80 -10.29 -4.06
N ASN A 67 -5.53 -9.18 -3.94
CA ASN A 67 -6.47 -8.91 -2.83
C ASN A 67 -5.80 -9.10 -1.47
N PHE A 68 -4.56 -8.62 -1.34
CA PHE A 68 -3.75 -8.85 -0.15
C PHE A 68 -4.37 -8.20 1.10
N ASP A 69 -4.26 -8.92 2.22
CA ASP A 69 -4.63 -8.49 3.56
C ASP A 69 -3.38 -8.50 4.46
N GLY A 70 -3.12 -7.38 5.15
CA GLY A 70 -1.97 -7.25 6.05
C GLY A 70 -1.08 -6.05 5.72
N ILE A 71 0.19 -6.11 6.09
CA ILE A 71 1.15 -5.01 5.94
C ILE A 71 2.01 -5.22 4.70
N CYS A 72 2.03 -4.23 3.81
CA CYS A 72 2.92 -4.21 2.65
C CYS A 72 3.34 -2.77 2.34
N GLY A 73 4.65 -2.53 2.18
CA GLY A 73 5.19 -1.22 1.80
C GLY A 73 4.80 -0.08 2.74
N GLY A 74 4.76 -0.32 4.06
CA GLY A 74 4.39 0.70 5.04
C GLY A 74 2.90 1.08 5.05
N ARG A 75 2.04 0.18 4.55
CA ARG A 75 0.58 0.35 4.52
C ARG A 75 -0.10 -0.91 5.03
N ILE A 76 -1.27 -0.74 5.65
CA ILE A 76 -2.21 -1.81 5.93
C ILE A 76 -3.17 -1.91 4.76
N TRP A 77 -3.27 -3.11 4.21
CA TRP A 77 -4.12 -3.47 3.10
C TRP A 77 -5.28 -4.34 3.57
N LEU A 78 -6.45 -4.09 3.01
CA LEU A 78 -7.65 -4.91 3.15
C LEU A 78 -8.25 -5.14 1.76
N ASN A 79 -8.32 -6.39 1.34
CA ASN A 79 -8.75 -6.82 0.01
C ASN A 79 -8.07 -6.02 -1.10
N GLY A 80 -6.76 -5.80 -0.97
CA GLY A 80 -5.99 -5.02 -1.96
C GLY A 80 -6.25 -3.52 -1.99
N THR A 81 -6.95 -2.97 -0.99
CA THR A 81 -7.13 -1.52 -0.80
C THR A 81 -6.35 -1.05 0.41
N ILE A 82 -5.76 0.16 0.36
CA ILE A 82 -5.10 0.75 1.52
C ILE A 82 -6.17 1.26 2.49
N ILE A 83 -6.10 0.83 3.75
CA ILE A 83 -6.96 1.33 4.84
C ILE A 83 -6.20 2.13 5.89
N HIS A 84 -4.88 1.98 5.95
CA HIS A 84 -4.01 2.77 6.81
C HIS A 84 -2.60 2.84 6.22
N ALA A 85 -1.87 3.92 6.48
CA ALA A 85 -0.51 4.12 5.98
C ALA A 85 0.35 4.82 7.02
N LEU A 86 1.66 4.58 6.98
CA LEU A 86 2.61 5.42 7.71
C LEU A 86 2.62 6.84 7.14
N PRO A 87 2.80 7.89 7.97
CA PRO A 87 2.91 9.27 7.50
C PRO A 87 4.03 9.49 6.46
N GLU A 88 5.12 8.73 6.55
CA GLU A 88 6.26 8.77 5.63
C GLU A 88 6.07 7.93 4.36
N ALA A 89 4.95 7.21 4.22
CA ALA A 89 4.68 6.36 3.08
C ALA A 89 4.40 7.22 1.83
N GLN A 90 5.27 7.12 0.81
CA GLN A 90 5.20 8.01 -0.34
C GLN A 90 4.41 7.38 -1.48
N SER A 91 3.59 8.17 -2.17
CA SER A 91 2.84 7.69 -3.34
C SER A 91 3.75 7.20 -4.47
N SER A 92 4.99 7.70 -4.54
CA SER A 92 6.03 7.25 -5.47
C SER A 92 6.47 5.79 -5.28
N GLU A 93 6.17 5.18 -4.12
CA GLU A 93 6.45 3.77 -3.83
C GLU A 93 5.38 2.84 -4.44
N LEU A 94 4.22 3.37 -4.80
CA LEU A 94 3.15 2.59 -5.44
C LEU A 94 3.55 2.16 -6.85
N LEU A 95 2.78 1.23 -7.43
CA LEU A 95 3.00 0.79 -8.81
C LEU A 95 2.90 1.94 -9.80
N ALA A 96 3.70 1.86 -10.87
CA ALA A 96 3.68 2.83 -11.95
C ALA A 96 2.26 2.96 -12.57
N PRO A 97 1.88 4.16 -13.02
CA PRO A 97 0.53 4.39 -13.51
C PRO A 97 0.27 3.66 -14.82
N VAL A 98 -0.88 2.99 -14.92
CA VAL A 98 -1.38 2.50 -16.21
C VAL A 98 -2.14 3.62 -16.91
N ILE A 99 -1.66 4.03 -18.08
CA ILE A 99 -2.30 5.11 -18.85
C ILE A 99 -3.61 4.61 -19.45
N ARG A 100 -4.70 5.31 -19.13
CA ARG A 100 -6.07 4.99 -19.53
C ARG A 100 -6.66 6.14 -20.36
N LYS A 101 -7.73 5.85 -21.09
CA LYS A 101 -8.48 6.87 -21.87
C LYS A 101 -9.05 7.99 -21.00
N SER A 102 -9.34 7.70 -19.73
CA SER A 102 -9.87 8.68 -18.75
C SER A 102 -8.79 9.58 -18.14
N CYS A 103 -7.49 9.34 -18.39
CA CYS A 103 -6.42 10.15 -17.82
C CYS A 103 -6.51 11.60 -18.29
N GLY A 104 -6.24 12.56 -17.40
CA GLY A 104 -6.51 13.98 -17.64
C GLY A 104 -7.90 14.45 -17.21
N THR A 105 -8.63 13.61 -16.46
CA THR A 105 -9.93 13.96 -15.86
C THR A 105 -9.96 13.56 -14.39
N ALA A 106 -10.91 14.10 -13.63
CA ALA A 106 -11.16 13.67 -12.25
C ALA A 106 -11.50 12.17 -12.15
N ALA A 107 -12.19 11.61 -13.17
CA ALA A 107 -12.48 10.18 -13.23
C ALA A 107 -11.20 9.35 -13.45
N GLY A 108 -10.25 9.84 -14.25
CA GLY A 108 -8.94 9.22 -14.43
C GLY A 108 -8.11 9.22 -13.14
N SER A 109 -8.09 10.34 -12.41
CA SER A 109 -7.38 10.42 -11.12
C SER A 109 -7.94 9.44 -10.08
N ARG A 110 -9.27 9.35 -9.98
CA ARG A 110 -9.94 8.35 -9.13
C ARG A 110 -9.65 6.92 -9.55
N ALA A 111 -9.52 6.66 -10.87
CA ALA A 111 -9.17 5.33 -11.36
C ALA A 111 -7.75 4.91 -10.92
N HIS A 112 -6.77 5.82 -10.89
CA HIS A 112 -5.45 5.52 -10.33
C HIS A 112 -5.51 5.20 -8.84
N ARG A 113 -6.26 5.98 -8.04
CA ARG A 113 -6.44 5.70 -6.60
C ARG A 113 -7.06 4.32 -6.35
N ARG A 114 -8.13 4.00 -7.07
CA ARG A 114 -8.80 2.69 -6.94
C ARG A 114 -7.92 1.52 -7.35
N ALA A 115 -7.04 1.73 -8.32
CA ALA A 115 -6.05 0.72 -8.71
C ALA A 115 -4.83 0.70 -7.77
N VAL A 116 -4.76 1.63 -6.83
CA VAL A 116 -3.63 1.85 -5.90
C VAL A 116 -2.31 1.99 -6.65
N GLU A 117 -2.36 2.77 -7.72
CA GLU A 117 -1.23 3.15 -8.56
C GLU A 117 -0.83 4.59 -8.28
N GLN A 118 0.40 4.94 -8.66
CA GLN A 118 0.82 6.33 -8.82
C GLN A 118 -0.14 7.12 -9.72
N GLN A 119 -0.19 8.43 -9.54
CA GLN A 119 -0.87 9.32 -10.50
C GLN A 119 0.02 9.50 -11.73
N CYS A 120 -0.55 9.39 -12.93
CA CYS A 120 0.18 9.77 -14.14
C CYS A 120 0.30 11.30 -14.27
N PRO A 121 1.23 11.83 -15.10
CA PRO A 121 1.43 13.27 -15.25
C PRO A 121 0.17 14.06 -15.62
N ARG A 122 -0.78 13.43 -16.34
CA ARG A 122 -2.06 14.05 -16.71
C ARG A 122 -3.06 14.13 -15.56
N CYS A 123 -2.94 13.22 -14.59
CA CYS A 123 -3.86 13.10 -13.46
C CYS A 123 -3.33 13.73 -12.17
N GLU A 124 -2.03 14.05 -12.09
CA GLU A 124 -1.43 14.70 -10.91
C GLU A 124 -2.15 15.98 -10.50
N LEU A 125 -2.52 16.83 -11.46
CA LEU A 125 -3.23 18.08 -11.17
C LEU A 125 -4.56 17.79 -10.44
N PHE A 126 -5.34 16.84 -10.94
CA PHE A 126 -6.60 16.45 -10.31
C PHE A 126 -6.39 15.83 -8.93
N ALA A 127 -5.30 15.09 -8.75
CA ALA A 127 -4.98 14.47 -7.46
C ALA A 127 -4.67 15.51 -6.38
N ARG A 128 -3.99 16.61 -6.76
CA ARG A 128 -3.66 17.73 -5.85
C ARG A 128 -4.88 18.55 -5.45
N PHE A 129 -5.83 18.75 -6.35
CA PHE A 129 -7.00 19.62 -6.11
C PHE A 129 -8.24 18.88 -5.59
N MET A 130 -8.30 17.56 -5.73
CA MET A 130 -9.34 16.72 -5.17
C MET A 130 -8.67 15.56 -4.42
N PRO A 131 -8.00 15.81 -3.28
CA PRO A 131 -7.32 14.78 -2.50
C PRO A 131 -8.28 13.63 -2.12
N ASP A 132 -7.73 12.50 -1.68
CA ASP A 132 -8.60 11.47 -1.13
C ASP A 132 -9.25 12.01 0.16
N PRO A 133 -10.56 11.82 0.40
CA PRO A 133 -11.16 12.17 1.68
C PRO A 133 -10.44 11.53 2.89
N ALA A 134 -9.74 10.40 2.69
CA ALA A 134 -8.87 9.83 3.73
C ALA A 134 -7.63 10.72 4.04
N ASP A 135 -7.10 11.45 3.06
CA ASP A 135 -5.97 12.38 3.23
C ASP A 135 -6.43 13.66 3.98
N GLU A 136 -7.69 14.09 3.83
CA GLU A 136 -8.24 15.28 4.50
C GLU A 136 -8.56 15.05 5.98
N ALA A 137 -8.86 13.81 6.38
CA ALA A 137 -9.18 13.48 7.78
C ALA A 137 -7.98 13.71 8.73
N GLU A 138 -6.75 13.58 8.24
CA GLU A 138 -5.53 13.73 9.05
C GLU A 138 -5.11 15.19 9.25
N GLN A 139 -5.67 16.14 8.50
CA GLN A 139 -5.35 17.58 8.63
C GLN A 139 -6.27 18.35 9.60
N LEU A 140 -7.33 17.73 10.11
CA LEU A 140 -8.32 18.38 10.97
C LEU A 140 -8.11 18.18 12.48
N GLU A 141 -7.04 17.49 12.91
CA GLU A 141 -6.65 17.38 14.32
C GLU A 141 -5.41 18.21 14.65
N LEU A 142 -5.56 19.54 14.62
CA LEU A 142 -4.69 20.43 15.38
C LEU A 142 -5.37 20.70 16.74
N PRO A 143 -4.85 20.19 17.88
CA PRO A 143 -5.40 20.57 19.16
C PRO A 143 -5.17 22.06 19.40
N ASP A 144 -6.28 22.75 19.73
CA ASP A 144 -6.30 24.14 20.15
C ASP A 144 -5.39 24.30 21.37
N ILE A 145 -4.23 24.93 21.18
CA ILE A 145 -3.32 25.28 22.25
C ILE A 145 -3.96 26.41 23.06
N SER A 146 -4.56 26.04 24.19
CA SER A 146 -4.99 26.94 25.27
C SER A 146 -4.13 26.74 26.51
#